data_AF-A0A924LYH7-F1
#
_entry.id   AF-A0A924LYH7-F1
#
_cell.length_a   1.000
_cell.length_b   1.000
_cell.length_c   1.000
_cell.angle_alpha   90.00
_cell.angle_beta   90.00
_cell.angle_gamma   90.00
#
_symmetry.space_group_name_H-M   'P 1'
#
loop_
_entity.id
_entity.type
_entity.pdbx_description
1 polymer ?
#
loop_
_entity_poly.entity_id
_entity_poly.type
_entity_poly.pdbx_seq_one_letter_code
_entity_poly.pdbx_strand_id
1 'polypeptide(L)'
;MAEQAGVCVWCNFDLSKPNARPTRDHVVPKIKGGPTRIENELASCGSCNAKRGHKSPSEFIEMCRNERGLEPNVAHIANRLDEL
;
A
#
# COMPACT_ATOMS: atom_id res chain seq x y z
N MET A 1 -8.93 6.87 5.30
CA MET A 1 -7.62 7.42 5.76
C MET A 1 -7.42 7.39 7.29
N ALA A 2 -8.48 7.44 8.12
CA ALA A 2 -8.34 7.48 9.59
C ALA A 2 -7.96 6.14 10.26
N GLU A 3 -8.02 5.00 9.55
CA GLU A 3 -7.77 3.67 10.15
C GLU A 3 -6.31 3.20 10.06
N GLN A 4 -5.53 3.71 9.12
CA GLN A 4 -4.09 3.40 9.05
C GLN A 4 -3.34 4.33 9.99
N ALA A 5 -2.53 3.77 10.91
CA ALA A 5 -1.84 4.44 12.01
C ALA A 5 -0.71 5.42 11.57
N GLY A 6 -0.87 6.14 10.46
CA GLY A 6 0.13 7.07 9.94
C GLY A 6 1.40 6.40 9.42
N VAL A 7 1.37 5.10 9.15
CA VAL A 7 2.51 4.33 8.62
C VAL A 7 2.23 3.81 7.22
N CYS A 8 3.29 3.71 6.41
CA CYS A 8 3.22 3.10 5.08
C CYS A 8 2.79 1.64 5.20
N VAL A 9 1.73 1.25 4.51
CA VAL A 9 1.22 -0.15 4.54
C VAL A 9 2.26 -1.18 4.08
N TRP A 10 3.20 -0.78 3.22
CA TRP A 10 4.15 -1.68 2.59
C TRP A 10 5.46 -1.85 3.36
N CYS A 11 5.90 -0.82 4.09
CA CYS A 11 7.22 -0.81 4.74
C CYS A 11 7.21 -0.29 6.18
N ASN A 12 6.04 0.00 6.74
CA ASN A 12 5.82 0.54 8.09
C ASN A 12 6.55 1.86 8.41
N PHE A 13 7.08 2.55 7.40
CA PHE A 13 7.72 3.84 7.58
C PHE A 13 6.71 4.88 8.03
N ASP A 14 7.07 5.67 9.05
CA ASP A 14 6.28 6.77 9.59
C ASP A 14 6.06 7.85 8.53
N LEU A 15 4.80 8.04 8.13
CA LEU A 15 4.40 8.97 7.08
C LEU A 15 4.38 10.42 7.57
N SER A 16 4.49 10.68 8.88
CA SER A 16 4.66 12.04 9.40
C SER A 16 6.07 12.60 9.12
N LYS A 17 7.03 11.75 8.77
CA LYS A 17 8.41 12.19 8.51
C LYS A 17 8.51 12.96 7.19
N PRO A 18 9.32 14.04 7.12
CA PRO A 18 9.44 14.88 5.92
C PRO A 18 9.85 14.13 4.65
N ASN A 19 10.63 13.06 4.79
CA ASN A 19 11.11 12.24 3.67
C ASN A 19 10.12 11.15 3.23
N ALA A 20 9.01 10.93 3.93
CA ALA A 20 8.06 9.87 3.61
C ALA A 20 7.32 10.10 2.28
N ARG A 21 7.04 11.37 1.93
CA ARG A 21 6.18 11.78 0.81
C ARG A 21 4.89 10.93 0.76
N PRO A 22 3.95 11.14 1.70
CA PRO A 22 2.76 10.30 1.81
C PRO A 22 1.90 10.34 0.55
N THR A 23 1.45 9.18 0.11
CA THR A 23 0.63 8.99 -1.09
C THR A 23 -0.57 8.10 -0.78
N ARG A 24 -1.61 8.24 -1.61
CA ARG A 24 -2.70 7.26 -1.70
C ARG A 24 -2.36 6.23 -2.75
N ASP A 25 -2.47 4.96 -2.40
CA ASP A 25 -2.14 3.84 -3.27
C ASP A 25 -3.36 2.95 -3.44
N HIS A 26 -3.70 2.63 -4.70
CA HIS A 26 -4.89 1.82 -4.96
C HIS A 26 -4.61 0.35 -4.64
N VAL A 27 -5.38 -0.31 -3.78
CA VAL A 27 -5.20 -1.73 -3.43
C VAL A 27 -5.19 -2.55 -4.73
N VAL A 28 -6.27 -2.48 -5.50
CA VAL A 28 -6.36 -3.00 -6.86
C VAL A 28 -6.04 -1.86 -7.83
N PRO A 29 -4.97 -1.97 -8.66
CA PRO A 29 -4.64 -0.93 -9.64
C PRO A 29 -5.78 -0.66 -10.61
N LYS A 30 -5.98 0.60 -11.01
CA LYS A 30 -7.02 1.00 -11.98
C LYS A 30 -6.94 0.22 -13.29
N ILE A 31 -5.72 0.00 -13.79
CA ILE A 31 -5.48 -0.77 -15.02
C ILE A 31 -5.91 -2.24 -14.91
N LYS A 32 -6.05 -2.77 -13.67
CA LYS A 32 -6.56 -4.10 -13.38
C LYS A 32 -8.06 -4.09 -13.01
N GLY A 33 -8.77 -2.98 -13.27
CA GLY A 33 -10.21 -2.85 -13.01
C GLY A 33 -10.56 -2.35 -11.60
N GLY A 34 -9.59 -1.91 -10.80
CA GLY A 34 -9.85 -1.42 -9.45
C GLY A 34 -10.70 -0.13 -9.42
N PRO A 35 -11.71 -0.03 -8.53
CA PRO A 35 -12.57 1.14 -8.46
C PRO A 35 -11.84 2.37 -7.93
N THR A 36 -12.25 3.57 -8.33
CA THR A 36 -11.73 4.84 -7.78
C THR A 36 -12.60 5.27 -6.59
N ARG A 37 -12.45 4.57 -5.47
CA ARG A 37 -13.16 4.84 -4.21
C ARG A 37 -12.22 4.68 -3.02
N ILE A 38 -12.54 5.31 -1.90
CA ILE A 38 -11.66 5.39 -0.73
C ILE A 38 -11.36 4.02 -0.12
N GLU A 39 -12.29 3.08 -0.25
CA GLU A 39 -12.18 1.68 0.18
C GLU A 39 -11.10 0.92 -0.60
N ASN A 40 -10.80 1.37 -1.84
CA ASN A 40 -9.70 0.83 -2.65
C ASN A 40 -8.40 1.61 -2.44
N GLU A 41 -8.28 2.50 -1.44
CA GLU A 41 -7.07 3.29 -1.20
C GLU A 41 -6.36 2.92 0.12
N LEU A 42 -5.04 2.88 0.07
CA LEU A 42 -4.12 2.65 1.20
C LEU A 42 -3.20 3.86 1.38
N ALA A 43 -2.74 4.10 2.60
CA ALA A 43 -1.66 5.05 2.84
C ALA A 43 -0.29 4.40 2.59
N SER A 44 0.54 5.02 1.76
CA SER A 44 1.87 4.54 1.42
C SER A 44 2.90 5.68 1.38
N CYS A 45 4.18 5.36 1.52
CA CYS A 45 5.25 6.31 1.24
C CYS A 45 5.50 6.38 -0.27
N GLY A 46 5.98 7.51 -0.76
CA GLY A 46 6.20 7.73 -2.20
C GLY A 46 7.18 6.72 -2.82
N SER A 47 8.18 6.27 -2.05
CA SER A 47 9.14 5.25 -2.49
C SER A 47 8.47 3.89 -2.76
N CYS A 48 7.61 3.43 -1.85
CA CYS A 48 6.90 2.16 -2.05
C CYS A 48 5.87 2.28 -3.16
N ASN A 49 5.11 3.37 -3.21
CA ASN A 49 4.10 3.57 -4.26
C ASN A 49 4.73 3.56 -5.65
N ALA A 50 5.84 4.30 -5.84
CA ALA A 50 6.57 4.32 -7.10
C ALA A 50 7.10 2.94 -7.49
N LYS A 51 7.66 2.18 -6.53
CA LYS A 51 8.20 0.84 -6.79
C LYS A 51 7.10 -0.20 -7.06
N ARG A 52 5.91 -0.03 -6.48
CA ARG A 52 4.76 -0.91 -6.73
C ARG A 52 4.28 -0.82 -8.17
N GLY A 53 4.14 0.40 -8.70
CA GLY A 53 3.62 0.64 -10.03
C GLY A 53 2.25 -0.02 -10.23
N HIS A 54 2.16 -0.99 -11.14
CA HIS A 54 0.93 -1.71 -11.46
C HIS A 54 0.89 -3.16 -10.94
N LYS A 55 1.84 -3.54 -10.07
CA LYS A 55 1.85 -4.85 -9.42
C LYS A 55 0.58 -5.03 -8.58
N SER A 56 0.03 -6.23 -8.60
CA SER A 56 -1.06 -6.60 -7.68
C SER A 56 -0.54 -6.57 -6.23
N PRO A 57 -1.44 -6.50 -5.24
CA PRO A 57 -1.06 -6.61 -3.83
C PRO A 57 -0.19 -7.83 -3.52
N SER A 58 -0.57 -9.02 -4.02
CA SER A 58 0.17 -10.26 -3.76
C SER A 58 1.60 -10.21 -4.33
N GLU A 59 1.75 -9.80 -5.59
CA GLU A 59 3.06 -9.64 -6.24
C GLU A 59 3.96 -8.68 -5.44
N PHE A 60 3.41 -7.57 -4.95
CA PHE A 60 4.21 -6.58 -4.24
C PHE A 60 4.50 -6.96 -2.78
N ILE A 61 3.61 -7.71 -2.12
CA ILE A 61 3.86 -8.29 -0.80
C ILE A 61 5.04 -9.26 -0.89
N GLU A 62 5.05 -10.14 -1.88
CA GLU A 62 6.13 -11.08 -2.11
C GLU A 62 7.46 -10.37 -2.35
N MET A 63 7.47 -9.37 -3.26
CA MET A 63 8.66 -8.53 -3.51
C MET A 63 9.16 -7.82 -2.25
N CYS A 64 8.25 -7.30 -1.41
CA CYS A 64 8.61 -6.65 -0.15
C CYS A 64 9.29 -7.63 0.81
N ARG A 65 8.78 -8.85 0.95
CA ARG A 65 9.36 -9.87 1.83
C ARG A 65 10.69 -10.39 1.28
N ASN A 66 10.71 -10.80 0.02
CA ASN A 66 11.82 -11.56 -0.55
C ASN A 66 13.00 -10.68 -0.97
N GLU A 67 12.75 -9.49 -1.52
CA GLU A 67 13.81 -8.64 -2.08
C GLU A 67 14.21 -7.50 -1.15
N ARG A 68 13.33 -7.11 -0.21
CA ARG A 68 13.51 -5.92 0.63
C ARG A 68 13.56 -6.22 2.12
N GLY A 69 13.28 -7.45 2.54
CA GLY A 69 13.22 -7.82 3.95
C GLY A 69 12.19 -7.01 4.74
N LEU A 70 11.10 -6.59 4.09
CA LEU A 70 10.05 -5.79 4.70
C LEU A 70 8.86 -6.68 5.09
N GLU A 71 8.11 -6.21 6.08
CA GLU A 71 6.88 -6.84 6.55
C GLU A 71 5.66 -5.94 6.29
N PRO A 72 5.05 -6.00 5.09
CA PRO A 72 3.82 -5.27 4.81
C PRO A 72 2.72 -5.63 5.80
N ASN A 73 1.84 -4.68 6.09
CA ASN A 73 0.64 -4.92 6.90
C ASN A 73 -0.40 -5.69 6.08
N VAL A 74 -0.18 -7.01 5.94
CA VAL A 74 -1.01 -7.90 5.12
C VAL A 74 -2.45 -7.98 5.65
N ALA A 75 -2.64 -7.90 6.96
CA ALA A 75 -3.99 -7.89 7.54
C ALA A 75 -4.79 -6.69 7.05
N HIS A 76 -4.21 -5.48 7.07
CA HIS A 76 -4.91 -4.30 6.56
C HIS A 76 -5.16 -4.35 5.05
N ILE A 77 -4.20 -4.87 4.28
CA ILE A 77 -4.36 -5.05 2.83
C ILE A 77 -5.49 -6.05 2.52
N ALA A 78 -5.56 -7.17 3.24
CA ALA A 78 -6.60 -8.18 3.07
C ALA A 78 -7.98 -7.62 3.42
N ASN A 79 -8.13 -6.93 4.56
CA ASN A 79 -9.40 -6.30 4.93
C ASN A 79 -9.90 -5.35 3.83
N ARG A 80 -9.01 -4.54 3.26
CA ARG A 80 -9.37 -3.65 2.15
C ARG A 80 -9.74 -4.39 0.87
N LEU A 81 -9.20 -5.58 0.62
CA LEU A 81 -9.61 -6.41 -0.51
C LEU A 81 -11.00 -7.00 -0.28
N ASP A 82 -11.31 -7.42 0.94
CA ASP A 82 -12.62 -7.99 1.30
C ASP A 82 -13.76 -6.95 1.27
N GLU A 83 -13.43 -5.67 1.46
CA GLU A 83 -14.37 -4.54 1.38
C GLU A 83 -14.68 -4.09 -0.07
N LEU A 84 -14.05 -4.69 -1.09
CA LEU A 84 -14.24 -4.30 -2.49
C LEU A 84 -15.30 -5.13 -3.22
#